data_AF-A0A3P8G049-F1
#
_entry.id   AF-A0A3P8G049-F1
#
_cell.length_a   1.000
_cell.length_b   1.000
_cell.length_c   1.000
_cell.angle_alpha   90.00
_cell.angle_beta   90.00
_cell.angle_gamma   90.00
#
_symmetry.space_group_name_H-M   'P 1'
#
loop_
_entity.id
_entity.type
_entity.pdbx_description
1 polymer ?
#
loop_
_entity_poly.entity_id
_entity_poly.type
_entity_poly.pdbx_seq_one_letter_code
_entity_poly.pdbx_strand_id
1 'polypeptide(L)' 'MQRVVNVLPWAIPHRTMADVEVMGFHLPKGITVLPQYGTVQHDARYFPEPEKFKPERYGGRL' A
#
# COMPACT_ATOMS: atom_id res chain seq x y z
N MET A 1 -3.25 8.09 12.51
CA MET A 1 -4.57 8.11 11.86
C MET A 1 -4.46 7.73 10.38
N GLN A 2 -3.47 8.29 9.65
CA GLN A 2 -3.23 8.06 8.22
C GLN A 2 -3.33 6.59 7.75
N ARG A 3 -2.67 5.63 8.42
CA ARG A 3 -2.70 4.20 8.05
C ARG A 3 -4.09 3.56 8.16
N VAL A 4 -4.86 3.93 9.19
CA VAL A 4 -6.17 3.30 9.48
C VAL A 4 -7.25 3.88 8.58
N VAL A 5 -7.24 5.20 8.36
CA VAL A 5 -8.21 5.83 7.47
C VAL A 5 -7.91 5.52 6.01
N ASN A 6 -6.62 5.54 5.64
CA ASN A 6 -6.12 5.27 4.30
C ASN A 6 -7.01 5.83 3.17
N VAL A 7 -7.15 7.17 3.14
CA VAL A 7 -8.11 7.88 2.28
C VAL A 7 -7.98 7.52 0.79
N LEU A 8 -6.78 7.18 0.34
CA LEU A 8 -6.50 6.75 -1.04
C LEU A 8 -5.86 5.36 -1.03
N PRO A 9 -6.67 4.30 -0.84
CA PRO A 9 -6.12 2.97 -0.63
C PRO A 9 -5.40 2.40 -1.86
N TRP A 10 -5.66 2.95 -3.04
CA TRP A 10 -5.18 2.46 -4.35
C TRP A 10 -4.20 3.43 -5.02
N ALA A 11 -3.68 4.40 -4.26
CA ALA A 11 -2.82 5.47 -4.76
C ALA A 11 -3.42 6.25 -5.95
N ILE A 12 -2.58 7.05 -6.60
CA ILE A 12 -2.86 7.62 -7.91
C ILE A 12 -2.49 6.56 -8.96
N PRO A 13 -3.31 6.35 -10.01
CA PRO A 13 -2.97 5.43 -11.09
C PRO A 13 -1.64 5.80 -11.76
N HIS A 14 -0.78 4.81 -11.95
CA HIS A 14 0.48 4.94 -12.67
C HIS A 14 0.39 4.25 -14.04
N ARG A 15 1.38 4.50 -14.91
CA ARG A 15 1.48 3.84 -16.22
C ARG A 15 2.89 3.30 -16.44
N THR A 16 2.99 2.09 -16.98
CA THR A 16 4.30 1.52 -17.35
C THR A 16 4.90 2.29 -18.54
N MET A 17 6.15 2.75 -18.38
CA MET A 17 6.87 3.51 -19.43
C MET A 17 7.63 2.61 -20.41
N ALA A 18 7.85 1.35 -20.02
CA ALA A 18 8.44 0.28 -20.79
C ALA A 18 7.84 -1.06 -20.32
N ASP A 19 8.16 -2.14 -21.01
CA ASP A 19 7.88 -3.49 -20.54
C ASP A 19 8.69 -3.74 -19.26
N VAL A 20 8.02 -4.25 -18.22
CA VAL A 20 8.65 -4.53 -16.92
C VAL A 20 8.21 -5.88 -16.40
N GLU A 21 9.07 -6.53 -15.62
CA GLU A 21 8.73 -7.76 -14.90
C GLU A 21 8.61 -7.46 -13.41
N VAL A 22 7.50 -7.86 -12.79
CA VAL A 22 7.24 -7.67 -11.36
C VAL A 22 6.75 -8.99 -10.80
N MET A 23 7.47 -9.56 -9.83
CA MET A 23 7.10 -10.82 -9.17
C MET A 23 6.88 -11.99 -10.15
N GLY A 24 7.63 -12.04 -11.24
CA GLY A 24 7.47 -13.04 -12.30
C GLY A 24 6.33 -12.75 -13.30
N PHE A 25 5.60 -11.65 -13.13
CA PHE A 25 4.58 -11.21 -14.08
C PHE A 25 5.17 -10.22 -15.09
N HIS A 26 4.98 -10.50 -16.37
CA HIS A 26 5.30 -9.57 -17.44
C HIS A 26 4.21 -8.51 -17.59
N LEU A 27 4.58 -7.25 -17.47
CA LEU A 27 3.72 -6.07 -17.58
C LEU A 27 4.16 -5.27 -18.81
N PRO A 28 3.37 -5.27 -19.90
CA PRO A 28 3.72 -4.52 -21.10
C PRO A 28 3.75 -3.00 -20.87
N LYS A 29 4.49 -2.28 -21.72
CA LYS A 29 4.47 -0.82 -21.78
C LYS A 29 3.05 -0.30 -22.01
N GLY A 30 2.70 0.78 -21.30
CA GLY A 30 1.46 1.51 -21.48
C GLY A 30 0.25 0.98 -20.70
N ILE A 31 0.41 -0.05 -19.87
CA ILE A 31 -0.67 -0.51 -18.99
C ILE A 31 -0.80 0.41 -17.76
N THR A 32 -2.04 0.54 -17.26
CA THR A 32 -2.31 1.24 -16.00
C THR A 32 -2.00 0.32 -14.83
N VAL A 33 -1.31 0.86 -13.82
CA VAL A 33 -1.00 0.20 -12.56
C VAL A 33 -1.72 0.93 -11.44
N LEU A 34 -2.41 0.18 -10.58
CA LEU A 34 -3.11 0.70 -9.39
C LEU A 34 -2.40 0.18 -8.12
N PRO A 35 -1.48 0.94 -7.51
CA PRO A 35 -0.78 0.52 -6.32
C PRO A 35 -1.71 0.35 -5.11
N GLN A 36 -1.86 -0.87 -4.60
CA GLN A 36 -2.76 -1.17 -3.48
C GLN A 36 -2.10 -0.90 -2.12
N TYR A 37 -1.85 0.36 -1.76
CA TYR A 37 -1.23 0.69 -0.46
C TYR A 37 -2.00 0.14 0.74
N GLY A 38 -3.33 0.05 0.64
CA GLY A 38 -4.17 -0.49 1.70
C GLY A 38 -3.83 -1.90 2.12
N THR A 39 -3.36 -2.75 1.20
CA THR A 39 -3.02 -4.14 1.53
C THR A 39 -1.81 -4.20 2.45
N VAL A 40 -0.77 -3.40 2.18
CA VAL A 40 0.42 -3.31 3.03
C VAL A 40 0.07 -2.65 4.36
N GLN A 41 -0.72 -1.58 4.33
CA GLN A 41 -1.12 -0.86 5.53
C GLN A 41 -2.00 -1.68 6.48
N HIS A 42 -2.78 -2.64 5.98
CA HIS A 42 -3.65 -3.52 6.77
C HIS A 42 -3.07 -4.93 6.97
N ASP A 43 -1.82 -5.16 6.55
CA ASP A 43 -1.18 -6.45 6.71
C ASP A 43 -0.83 -6.72 8.18
N ALA A 44 -1.51 -7.70 8.78
CA ALA A 44 -1.32 -8.09 10.17
C ALA A 44 0.08 -8.63 10.48
N ARG A 45 0.86 -9.04 9.46
CA ARG A 45 2.27 -9.44 9.61
C ARG A 45 3.15 -8.27 10.05
N TYR A 46 2.81 -7.06 9.62
CA TYR A 46 3.55 -5.84 9.95
C TYR A 46 2.81 -4.99 11.00
N PHE A 47 1.47 -5.04 11.02
CA PHE A 47 0.62 -4.27 11.92
C PHE A 47 -0.38 -5.19 12.65
N PRO A 48 0.01 -5.87 13.75
CA PRO A 48 -0.91 -6.74 14.50
C PRO A 48 -2.13 -5.98 14.99
N GLU A 49 -3.36 -6.44 14.77
CA GLU A 49 -4.60 -5.64 14.95
C GLU A 49 -4.64 -4.39 14.03
N PRO A 50 -4.57 -4.57 12.70
CA PRO A 50 -4.34 -3.47 11.74
C PRO A 50 -5.48 -2.44 11.71
N GLU A 51 -6.71 -2.84 12.00
CA GLU A 51 -7.87 -1.95 12.04
C GLU A 51 -7.86 -0.99 13.25
N LYS A 52 -7.07 -1.29 14.28
CA LYS A 52 -7.03 -0.46 15.50
C LYS A 52 -6.06 0.71 15.33
N PHE A 53 -6.55 1.90 15.68
CA PHE A 53 -5.71 3.06 15.86
C PHE A 53 -4.90 2.91 17.17
N LYS A 54 -3.61 2.57 17.02
CA LYS A 54 -2.64 2.41 18.12
C LYS A 54 -1.43 3.33 17.85
N PRO A 55 -1.43 4.60 18.32
CA PRO A 55 -0.33 5.56 18.14
C PRO A 55 1.02 5.05 18.65
N GLU A 56 1.00 4.20 19.67
CA GLU A 56 2.16 3.65 20.36
C GLU A 56 3.07 2.86 19.41
N ARG A 57 2.52 2.34 18.30
CA ARG A 57 3.29 1.67 17.22
C ARG A 57 4.42 2.51 16.64
N TYR A 58 4.30 3.84 16.72
CA TYR A 58 5.24 4.79 16.14
C TYR A 58 6.04 5.54 17.21
N GLY A 59 6.18 4.96 18.41
CA GLY A 59 6.91 5.58 19.51
C GLY A 59 6.17 6.75 20.17
N GLY A 60 4.88 6.92 19.86
CA GLY A 60 4.05 7.96 20.45
C GLY A 60 3.80 7.68 21.94
N ARG A 61 4.52 8.39 22.79
CA ARG A 61 4.15 8.59 24.19
C ARG A 61 3.07 9.68 24.18
N LEU A 62 1.83 9.30 24.49
CA LEU A 62 0.76 10.26 24.80
C LEU A 62 0.92 10.79 26.22
#